data_AF-A0A976FRH8-F1
#
_entry.id   AF-A0A976FRH8-F1
#
_cell.length_a   1.000
_cell.length_b   1.000
_cell.length_c   1.000
_cell.angle_alpha   90.00
_cell.angle_beta   90.00
_cell.angle_gamma   90.00
#
_symmetry.space_group_name_H-M   'P 1'
#
loop_
_entity.id
_entity.type
_entity.pdbx_description
1 polymer ?
#
loop_
_entity_poly.entity_id
_entity_poly.type
_entity_poly.pdbx_seq_one_letter_code
_entity_poly.pdbx_strand_id
1 'polypeptide(L)'
;MHFCNGGVPSSIASLVIQQKLLQSSPLYSAMNLDQLPHEVSEVATTSIVTILHYWRFKNLQLSDLLSRANFMWNNNLRNVIKTFQDPAFLVCFKYATEGDRRNENTAFLSLKEIFKANHLDNQIEDIIAAGQSALIRGEIEEKSGLPDVLEYLESQIAKEMSPKLIIGEFDIQKPSENTLRDVFRKLEIACSIHKMDASKATWLLEQLSGSSYEYKLFTIMHWWLTYDDDATLPNAVLNELRVHLRKSTRSAMNRVRDDSQQLLLGDNTAALNDKFGLKSIYHEWKAFMKVALQDDV
;
A
#
# COMPACT_ATOMS: atom_id res chain seq x y z
N MET A 1 25.52 -60.54 -18.59
CA MET A 1 26.30 -59.29 -18.57
C MET A 1 25.37 -58.18 -18.13
N HIS A 2 25.59 -57.64 -16.93
CA HIS A 2 24.84 -56.50 -16.41
C HIS A 2 25.28 -55.23 -17.14
N PHE A 3 24.34 -54.50 -17.73
CA PHE A 3 24.56 -53.12 -18.14
C PHE A 3 24.30 -52.24 -16.92
N CYS A 4 25.37 -51.65 -16.39
CA CYS A 4 25.27 -50.58 -15.40
C CYS A 4 24.70 -49.34 -16.09
N ASN A 5 23.50 -48.92 -15.68
CA ASN A 5 22.97 -47.57 -15.90
C ASN A 5 23.87 -46.58 -15.14
N GLY A 6 24.93 -46.10 -15.80
CA GLY A 6 25.81 -45.06 -15.28
C GLY A 6 25.11 -43.70 -15.36
N GLY A 7 24.28 -43.40 -14.35
CA GLY A 7 23.91 -42.01 -14.07
C GLY A 7 25.17 -41.18 -13.82
N VAL A 8 25.17 -39.94 -14.31
CA VAL A 8 26.27 -39.00 -14.11
C VAL A 8 26.50 -38.85 -12.59
N PRO A 9 27.73 -39.05 -12.07
CA PRO A 9 28.03 -38.87 -10.65
C PRO A 9 27.58 -37.50 -10.15
N SER A 10 26.91 -37.42 -8.98
CA SER A 10 26.32 -36.17 -8.47
C SER A 10 27.33 -35.03 -8.32
N SER A 11 28.61 -35.34 -8.12
CA SER A 11 29.71 -34.38 -8.09
C SER A 11 29.96 -33.70 -9.44
N ILE A 12 29.75 -34.40 -10.55
CA ILE A 12 29.90 -33.87 -11.92
C ILE A 12 28.66 -33.04 -12.30
N ALA A 13 27.46 -33.49 -11.94
CA ALA A 13 26.25 -32.69 -12.10
C ALA A 13 26.31 -31.38 -11.29
N SER A 14 26.82 -31.45 -10.05
CA SER A 14 27.06 -30.29 -9.19
C SER A 14 28.08 -29.32 -9.80
N LEU A 15 29.17 -29.82 -10.40
CA LEU A 15 30.19 -28.99 -11.06
C LEU A 15 29.66 -28.28 -12.32
N VAL A 16 28.85 -28.98 -13.12
CA VAL A 16 28.21 -28.41 -14.33
C VAL A 16 27.18 -27.35 -13.97
N ILE A 17 26.42 -27.55 -12.88
CA ILE A 17 25.50 -26.56 -12.34
C ILE A 17 26.27 -25.36 -11.80
N GLN A 18 27.32 -25.57 -10.99
CA GLN A 18 28.17 -24.48 -10.50
C GLN A 18 28.82 -23.68 -11.65
N GLN A 19 29.31 -24.34 -12.71
CA GLN A 19 29.83 -23.66 -13.89
C GLN A 19 28.76 -22.88 -14.65
N LYS A 20 27.55 -23.42 -14.82
CA LYS A 20 26.43 -22.69 -15.42
C LYS A 20 25.95 -21.53 -14.55
N LEU A 21 26.00 -21.67 -13.22
CA LEU A 21 25.67 -20.62 -12.26
C LEU A 21 26.73 -19.49 -12.27
N LEU A 22 28.00 -19.84 -12.51
CA LEU A 22 29.12 -18.88 -12.63
C LEU A 22 29.16 -18.16 -13.99
N GLN A 23 28.63 -18.77 -15.05
CA GLN A 23 28.62 -18.21 -16.41
C GLN A 23 27.33 -17.45 -16.75
N SER A 24 26.28 -17.57 -15.95
CA SER A 24 25.01 -16.86 -16.13
C SER A 24 24.82 -15.79 -15.05
N SER A 25 23.94 -14.81 -15.30
CA SER A 25 23.56 -13.85 -14.25
C SER A 25 23.02 -14.63 -13.03
N PRO A 26 23.38 -14.27 -11.78
CA PRO A 26 22.83 -14.88 -10.56
C PRO A 26 21.30 -14.90 -10.53
N LEU A 27 20.67 -13.96 -11.25
CA LEU A 27 19.24 -13.98 -11.51
C LEU A 27 18.86 -15.17 -12.40
N TYR A 28 19.38 -15.24 -13.62
CA TYR A 28 19.13 -16.33 -14.59
C TYR A 28 19.43 -17.72 -14.00
N SER A 29 20.44 -17.79 -13.15
CA SER A 29 20.77 -18.93 -12.30
C SER A 29 19.60 -19.32 -11.40
N ALA A 30 19.10 -18.42 -10.56
CA ALA A 30 17.92 -18.66 -9.72
C ALA A 30 16.67 -19.02 -10.53
N MET A 31 16.47 -18.37 -11.68
CA MET A 31 15.29 -18.58 -12.55
C MET A 31 15.23 -19.98 -13.18
N ASN A 32 16.34 -20.74 -13.21
CA ASN A 32 16.42 -22.06 -13.83
C ASN A 32 16.61 -23.20 -12.81
N LEU A 33 16.64 -22.92 -11.50
CA LEU A 33 16.87 -23.94 -10.47
C LEU A 33 15.68 -24.90 -10.30
N ASP A 34 14.45 -24.46 -10.58
CA ASP A 34 13.25 -25.31 -10.51
C ASP A 34 13.10 -26.27 -11.71
N GLN A 35 13.93 -26.11 -12.74
CA GLN A 35 14.01 -27.07 -13.86
C GLN A 35 14.97 -28.23 -13.58
N LEU A 36 15.63 -28.24 -12.41
CA LEU A 36 16.56 -29.30 -12.05
C LEU A 36 15.81 -30.54 -11.53
N PRO A 37 16.24 -31.76 -11.91
CA PRO A 37 15.64 -32.99 -11.39
C PRO A 37 15.66 -33.04 -9.86
N HIS A 38 14.64 -33.64 -9.25
CA HIS A 38 14.48 -33.79 -7.79
C HIS A 38 15.72 -34.35 -7.07
N GLU A 39 16.54 -35.15 -7.76
CA GLU A 39 17.80 -35.73 -7.28
C GLU A 39 18.91 -34.68 -7.02
N VAL A 40 18.70 -33.41 -7.35
CA VAL A 40 19.65 -32.30 -7.19
C VAL A 40 19.21 -31.26 -6.12
N SER A 41 18.19 -31.61 -5.34
CA SER A 41 17.53 -30.74 -4.34
C SER A 41 18.50 -30.00 -3.39
N GLU A 42 19.55 -30.67 -2.91
CA GLU A 42 20.47 -30.08 -1.91
C GLU A 42 21.40 -29.01 -2.54
N VAL A 43 21.87 -29.26 -3.77
CA VAL A 43 22.69 -28.30 -4.54
C VAL A 43 21.85 -27.11 -4.99
N ALA A 44 20.60 -27.36 -5.42
CA ALA A 44 19.66 -26.29 -5.77
C ALA A 44 19.36 -25.40 -4.55
N THR A 45 19.07 -26.00 -3.40
CA THR A 45 18.81 -25.27 -2.15
C THR A 45 20.02 -24.44 -1.72
N THR A 46 21.22 -25.02 -1.74
CA THR A 46 22.46 -24.30 -1.40
C THR A 46 22.74 -23.14 -2.36
N SER A 47 22.42 -23.32 -3.65
CA SER A 47 22.56 -22.29 -4.68
C SER A 47 21.56 -21.15 -4.48
N ILE A 48 20.30 -21.45 -4.15
CA ILE A 48 19.28 -20.45 -3.80
C ILE A 48 19.75 -19.64 -2.60
N VAL A 49 20.17 -20.29 -1.51
CA VAL A 49 20.66 -19.59 -0.30
C VAL A 49 21.82 -18.65 -0.63
N THR A 50 22.76 -19.10 -1.47
CA THR A 50 23.92 -18.29 -1.89
C THR A 50 23.49 -17.07 -2.71
N ILE A 51 22.56 -17.25 -3.65
CA ILE A 51 22.03 -16.16 -4.48
C ILE A 51 21.28 -15.14 -3.63
N LEU A 52 20.46 -15.59 -2.68
CA LEU A 52 19.75 -14.71 -1.75
C LEU A 52 20.72 -13.90 -0.88
N HIS A 53 21.78 -14.51 -0.36
CA HIS A 53 22.84 -13.80 0.36
C HIS A 53 23.55 -12.77 -0.50
N TYR A 54 23.82 -13.09 -1.77
CA TYR A 54 24.41 -12.14 -2.71
C TYR A 54 23.50 -10.94 -2.97
N TRP A 55 22.19 -11.16 -3.18
CA TRP A 55 21.22 -10.07 -3.35
C TRP A 55 21.13 -9.18 -2.13
N ARG A 56 21.11 -9.77 -0.91
CA ARG A 56 21.15 -9.01 0.35
C ARG A 56 22.41 -8.17 0.46
N PHE A 57 23.58 -8.76 0.19
CA PHE A 57 24.86 -8.06 0.23
C PHE A 57 24.92 -6.89 -0.75
N LYS A 58 24.33 -7.05 -1.94
CA LYS A 58 24.25 -6.00 -2.97
C LYS A 58 23.09 -5.03 -2.79
N ASN A 59 22.25 -5.23 -1.77
CA ASN A 59 21.06 -4.43 -1.52
C ASN A 59 20.18 -4.27 -2.77
N LEU A 60 19.99 -5.35 -3.54
CA LEU A 60 19.20 -5.30 -4.76
C LEU A 60 17.72 -5.19 -4.41
N GLN A 61 17.03 -4.23 -5.04
CA GLN A 61 15.59 -4.09 -4.91
C GLN A 61 14.85 -5.04 -5.84
N LEU A 62 13.58 -5.31 -5.55
CA LEU A 62 12.76 -6.18 -6.37
C LEU A 62 12.61 -5.61 -7.80
N SER A 63 12.52 -4.29 -7.96
CA SER A 63 12.48 -3.63 -9.28
C SER A 63 13.73 -3.90 -10.11
N ASP A 64 14.92 -3.90 -9.50
CA ASP A 64 16.18 -4.27 -10.15
C ASP A 64 16.24 -5.76 -10.55
N LEU A 65 15.68 -6.63 -9.71
CA LEU A 65 15.65 -8.07 -9.98
C LEU A 65 14.67 -8.38 -11.12
N LEU A 66 13.47 -7.82 -11.09
CA LEU A 66 12.41 -8.09 -12.06
C LEU A 66 12.64 -7.39 -13.40
N SER A 67 13.28 -6.22 -13.44
CA SER A 67 13.63 -5.52 -14.70
C SER A 67 14.67 -6.26 -15.55
N ARG A 68 15.48 -7.13 -14.92
CA ARG A 68 16.49 -7.95 -15.58
C ARG A 68 15.94 -9.29 -16.09
N ALA A 69 14.69 -9.59 -15.73
CA ALA A 69 13.97 -10.78 -16.16
C ALA A 69 12.96 -10.42 -17.26
N ASN A 70 12.78 -11.32 -18.23
CA ASN A 70 11.87 -11.10 -19.35
C ASN A 70 10.42 -11.48 -18.99
N PHE A 71 9.88 -10.84 -17.96
CA PHE A 71 8.50 -11.05 -17.51
C PHE A 71 7.49 -10.33 -18.41
N MET A 72 6.29 -10.90 -18.54
CA MET A 72 5.24 -10.36 -19.39
C MET A 72 4.37 -9.36 -18.64
N TRP A 73 4.91 -8.15 -18.41
CA TRP A 73 4.21 -7.04 -17.75
C TRP A 73 3.28 -6.22 -18.68
N ASN A 74 2.89 -6.77 -19.83
CA ASN A 74 2.02 -6.02 -20.74
C ASN A 74 0.66 -5.70 -20.08
N ASN A 75 -0.06 -4.72 -20.64
CA ASN A 75 -1.35 -4.21 -20.15
C ASN A 75 -2.51 -5.22 -20.29
N ASN A 76 -2.24 -6.49 -20.00
CA ASN A 76 -3.18 -7.59 -20.01
C ASN A 76 -3.07 -8.32 -18.67
N LEU A 77 -4.12 -8.20 -17.86
CA LEU A 77 -4.22 -8.80 -16.53
C LEU A 77 -3.83 -10.28 -16.51
N ARG A 78 -4.17 -11.06 -17.54
CA ARG A 78 -3.82 -12.49 -17.62
C ARG A 78 -2.31 -12.72 -17.65
N ASN A 79 -1.54 -11.84 -18.29
CA ASN A 79 -0.09 -11.98 -18.37
C ASN A 79 0.60 -11.53 -17.08
N VAL A 80 0.03 -10.54 -16.40
CA VAL A 80 0.45 -10.15 -15.04
C VAL A 80 0.24 -11.32 -14.07
N ILE A 81 -0.93 -11.97 -14.11
CA ILE A 81 -1.22 -13.15 -13.28
C ILE A 81 -0.27 -14.31 -13.60
N LYS A 82 0.02 -14.56 -14.88
CA LYS A 82 1.04 -15.56 -15.26
C LYS A 82 2.42 -15.21 -14.71
N THR A 83 2.77 -13.94 -14.68
CA THR A 83 4.04 -13.48 -14.09
C THR A 83 4.07 -13.76 -12.59
N PHE A 84 2.97 -13.55 -11.87
CA PHE A 84 2.88 -13.87 -10.44
C PHE A 84 2.97 -15.36 -10.12
N GLN A 85 2.65 -16.22 -11.10
CA GLN A 85 2.82 -17.67 -11.00
C GLN A 85 4.22 -18.14 -11.39
N ASP A 86 5.02 -17.27 -11.99
CA ASP A 86 6.35 -17.64 -12.46
C ASP A 86 7.25 -17.96 -11.25
N PRO A 87 7.86 -19.15 -11.17
CA PRO A 87 8.68 -19.51 -10.02
C PRO A 87 9.85 -18.54 -9.78
N ALA A 88 10.41 -17.97 -10.84
CA ALA A 88 11.44 -16.94 -10.72
C ALA A 88 10.90 -15.67 -10.05
N PHE A 89 9.70 -15.25 -10.41
CA PHE A 89 9.04 -14.12 -9.79
C PHE A 89 8.83 -14.40 -8.30
N LEU A 90 8.30 -15.58 -7.95
CA LEU A 90 8.04 -15.96 -6.57
C LEU A 90 9.30 -15.97 -5.69
N VAL A 91 10.44 -16.44 -6.21
CA VAL A 91 11.72 -16.38 -5.50
C VAL A 91 12.15 -14.94 -5.25
N CYS A 92 12.05 -14.07 -6.26
CA CYS A 92 12.38 -12.65 -6.12
C CYS A 92 11.43 -11.94 -5.14
N PHE A 93 10.13 -12.23 -5.24
CA PHE A 93 9.10 -11.67 -4.38
C PHE A 93 9.29 -12.09 -2.93
N LYS A 94 9.51 -13.39 -2.66
CA LYS A 94 9.82 -13.90 -1.32
C LYS A 94 11.07 -13.27 -0.74
N TYR A 95 12.12 -13.09 -1.55
CA TYR A 95 13.32 -12.37 -1.12
C TYR A 95 12.98 -10.94 -0.68
N ALA A 96 12.14 -10.23 -1.42
CA ALA A 96 11.79 -8.85 -1.13
C ALA A 96 10.87 -8.71 0.09
N THR A 97 9.97 -9.66 0.32
CA THR A 97 9.05 -9.65 1.47
C THR A 97 9.72 -10.14 2.76
N GLU A 98 10.65 -11.09 2.70
CA GLU A 98 11.36 -11.61 3.88
C GLU A 98 12.70 -10.89 4.17
N GLY A 99 13.31 -10.29 3.16
CA GLY A 99 14.65 -9.73 3.21
C GLY A 99 14.75 -8.43 4.00
N ASP A 100 13.68 -7.64 4.06
CA ASP A 100 13.69 -6.34 4.71
C ASP A 100 12.85 -6.34 5.99
N ARG A 101 13.38 -6.94 7.06
CA ARG A 101 12.79 -6.89 8.41
C ARG A 101 12.66 -5.46 8.98
N ARG A 102 13.15 -4.43 8.27
CA ARG A 102 13.11 -3.03 8.71
C ARG A 102 12.06 -2.20 7.96
N ASN A 103 11.58 -2.64 6.80
CA ASN A 103 10.55 -1.94 6.04
C ASN A 103 9.59 -2.94 5.37
N GLU A 104 8.43 -3.18 5.98
CA GLU A 104 7.37 -4.09 5.49
C GLU A 104 6.78 -3.74 4.10
N ASN A 105 7.19 -2.61 3.52
CA ASN A 105 6.62 -2.03 2.30
C ASN A 105 7.59 -2.05 1.08
N THR A 106 8.81 -2.56 1.19
CA THR A 106 9.79 -2.45 0.08
C THR A 106 9.43 -3.26 -1.16
N ALA A 107 8.87 -4.45 -1.00
CA ALA A 107 8.39 -5.25 -2.12
C ALA A 107 7.24 -4.56 -2.85
N PHE A 108 6.29 -3.98 -2.11
CA PHE A 108 5.16 -3.26 -2.69
C PHE A 108 5.58 -1.97 -3.41
N LEU A 109 6.48 -1.16 -2.83
CA LEU A 109 7.04 0.02 -3.51
C LEU A 109 7.72 -0.36 -4.83
N SER A 110 8.50 -1.44 -4.83
CA SER A 110 9.15 -1.95 -6.04
C SER A 110 8.13 -2.43 -7.08
N LEU A 111 7.03 -3.08 -6.65
CA LEU A 111 5.95 -3.46 -7.56
C LEU A 111 5.23 -2.24 -8.13
N LYS A 112 5.00 -1.19 -7.35
CA LYS A 112 4.44 0.08 -7.85
C LYS A 112 5.32 0.72 -8.91
N GLU A 113 6.64 0.68 -8.75
CA GLU A 113 7.58 1.16 -9.78
C GLU A 113 7.44 0.36 -11.09
N ILE A 114 7.35 -0.96 -11.00
CA ILE A 114 7.15 -1.83 -12.16
C ILE A 114 5.79 -1.58 -12.80
N PHE A 115 4.72 -1.46 -12.01
CA PHE A 115 3.39 -1.18 -12.54
C PHE A 115 3.35 0.17 -13.24
N LYS A 116 3.92 1.21 -12.63
CA LYS A 116 4.02 2.54 -13.24
C LYS A 116 4.81 2.52 -14.55
N ALA A 117 5.93 1.80 -14.59
CA ALA A 117 6.73 1.66 -15.81
C ALA A 117 5.99 0.93 -16.95
N ASN A 118 4.97 0.12 -16.61
CA ASN A 118 4.19 -0.65 -17.56
C ASN A 118 2.73 -0.16 -17.71
N HIS A 119 2.39 1.02 -17.17
CA HIS A 119 1.04 1.61 -17.21
C HIS A 119 -0.06 0.73 -16.56
N LEU A 120 0.29 0.05 -15.46
CA LEU A 120 -0.58 -0.80 -14.65
C LEU A 120 -0.90 -0.19 -13.27
N ASP A 121 -0.39 1.00 -12.98
CA ASP A 121 -0.48 1.65 -11.65
C ASP A 121 -1.92 1.96 -11.21
N ASN A 122 -2.84 2.11 -12.16
CA ASN A 122 -4.27 2.28 -11.92
C ASN A 122 -5.07 0.96 -11.93
N GLN A 123 -4.43 -0.19 -12.13
CA GLN A 123 -5.07 -1.50 -12.29
C GLN A 123 -4.75 -2.48 -11.17
N ILE A 124 -4.15 -2.05 -10.06
CA ILE A 124 -3.73 -2.97 -8.99
C ILE A 124 -4.94 -3.74 -8.41
N GLU A 125 -6.08 -3.08 -8.23
CA GLU A 125 -7.33 -3.71 -7.80
C GLU A 125 -7.87 -4.71 -8.85
N ASP A 126 -7.82 -4.35 -10.13
CA ASP A 126 -8.23 -5.23 -11.24
C ASP A 126 -7.33 -6.47 -11.35
N ILE A 127 -6.02 -6.30 -11.11
CA ILE A 127 -5.04 -7.38 -11.06
C ILE A 127 -5.41 -8.35 -9.93
N ILE A 128 -5.69 -7.83 -8.73
CA ILE A 128 -6.11 -8.65 -7.58
C ILE A 128 -7.39 -9.42 -7.92
N ALA A 129 -8.41 -8.73 -8.41
CA ALA A 129 -9.70 -9.35 -8.76
C ALA A 129 -9.56 -10.42 -9.85
N ALA A 130 -8.72 -10.20 -10.86
CA ALA A 130 -8.42 -11.18 -11.89
C ALA A 130 -7.72 -12.43 -11.32
N GLY A 131 -6.77 -12.24 -10.40
CA GLY A 131 -6.07 -13.32 -9.70
C GLY A 131 -7.02 -14.16 -8.84
N GLN A 132 -7.83 -13.52 -8.01
CA GLN A 132 -8.85 -14.18 -7.20
C GLN A 132 -9.86 -14.97 -8.05
N SER A 133 -10.32 -14.38 -9.16
CA SER A 133 -11.23 -15.04 -10.09
C SER A 133 -10.62 -16.30 -10.71
N ALA A 134 -9.33 -16.27 -11.03
CA ALA A 134 -8.63 -17.43 -11.57
C ALA A 134 -8.46 -18.56 -10.53
N LEU A 135 -8.24 -18.22 -9.25
CA LEU A 135 -8.24 -19.18 -8.14
C LEU A 135 -9.63 -19.83 -7.95
N ILE A 136 -10.70 -19.03 -7.91
CA ILE A 136 -12.08 -19.52 -7.73
C ILE A 136 -12.50 -20.45 -8.88
N ARG A 137 -12.10 -20.14 -10.11
CA ARG A 137 -12.40 -20.95 -11.29
C ARG A 137 -11.57 -22.23 -11.39
N GLY A 138 -10.61 -22.45 -10.47
CA GLY A 138 -9.71 -23.60 -10.51
C GLY A 138 -8.78 -23.61 -11.71
N GLU A 139 -8.50 -22.45 -12.31
CA GLU A 139 -7.57 -22.31 -13.45
C GLU A 139 -6.10 -22.45 -13.00
N ILE A 140 -5.88 -22.45 -11.68
CA ILE A 140 -4.56 -22.36 -11.04
C ILE A 140 -4.59 -23.25 -9.80
N GLU A 141 -3.50 -23.99 -9.56
CA GLU A 141 -3.34 -24.78 -8.34
C GLU A 141 -3.13 -23.89 -7.11
N GLU A 142 -3.71 -24.28 -5.98
CA GLU A 142 -3.59 -23.58 -4.68
C GLU A 142 -2.12 -23.45 -4.21
N LYS A 143 -1.24 -24.36 -4.67
CA LYS A 143 0.19 -24.37 -4.34
C LYS A 143 1.06 -23.46 -5.23
N SER A 144 0.46 -22.67 -6.11
CA SER A 144 1.17 -21.85 -7.10
C SER A 144 1.87 -20.60 -6.54
N GLY A 145 1.80 -20.34 -5.22
CA GLY A 145 2.33 -19.11 -4.61
C GLY A 145 1.59 -17.82 -4.97
N LEU A 146 0.70 -17.86 -5.98
CA LEU A 146 -0.17 -16.74 -6.33
C LEU A 146 -1.05 -16.28 -5.15
N PRO A 147 -1.67 -17.16 -4.33
CA PRO A 147 -2.45 -16.71 -3.19
C PRO A 147 -1.66 -15.79 -2.24
N ASP A 148 -0.40 -16.12 -1.95
CA ASP A 148 0.47 -15.33 -1.07
C ASP A 148 0.78 -13.94 -1.66
N VAL A 149 0.96 -13.85 -2.98
CA VAL A 149 1.20 -12.58 -3.68
C VAL A 149 -0.05 -11.70 -3.62
N LEU A 150 -1.23 -12.28 -3.86
CA LEU A 150 -2.50 -11.56 -3.83
C LEU A 150 -2.83 -11.06 -2.41
N GLU A 151 -2.69 -11.93 -1.40
CA GLU A 151 -2.90 -11.55 0.01
C GLU A 151 -1.95 -10.43 0.43
N TYR A 152 -0.68 -10.49 0.01
CA TYR A 152 0.27 -9.40 0.26
C TYR A 152 -0.21 -8.10 -0.39
N LEU A 153 -0.55 -8.10 -1.68
CA LEU A 153 -1.02 -6.91 -2.38
C LEU A 153 -2.28 -6.31 -1.75
N GLU A 154 -3.26 -7.15 -1.41
CA GLU A 154 -4.47 -6.75 -0.69
C GLU A 154 -4.14 -6.09 0.65
N SER A 155 -3.24 -6.70 1.44
CA SER A 155 -2.84 -6.15 2.73
C SER A 155 -2.15 -4.79 2.59
N GLN A 156 -1.35 -4.58 1.55
CA GLN A 156 -0.63 -3.33 1.31
C GLN A 156 -1.56 -2.24 0.78
N ILE A 157 -2.51 -2.57 -0.08
CA ILE A 157 -3.57 -1.64 -0.47
C ILE A 157 -4.41 -1.27 0.74
N ALA A 158 -4.81 -2.23 1.58
CA ALA A 158 -5.55 -1.94 2.80
C ALA A 158 -4.76 -1.02 3.76
N LYS A 159 -3.43 -1.19 3.83
CA LYS A 159 -2.54 -0.27 4.56
C LYS A 159 -2.52 1.13 3.91
N GLU A 160 -2.29 1.27 2.61
CA GLU A 160 -2.30 2.59 1.92
C GLU A 160 -3.68 3.27 1.99
N MET A 161 -4.76 2.48 2.04
CA MET A 161 -6.14 2.94 2.15
C MET A 161 -6.60 3.11 3.60
N SER A 162 -5.69 3.00 4.58
CA SER A 162 -6.00 3.32 5.97
C SER A 162 -6.36 4.80 6.11
N PRO A 163 -7.52 5.15 6.71
CA PRO A 163 -7.91 6.54 6.91
C PRO A 163 -6.83 7.38 7.60
N LYS A 164 -6.11 6.80 8.58
CA LYS A 164 -5.02 7.49 9.30
C LYS A 164 -3.87 7.86 8.38
N LEU A 165 -3.50 6.99 7.44
CA LEU A 165 -2.42 7.27 6.49
C LEU A 165 -2.89 8.29 5.44
N ILE A 166 -4.09 8.11 4.89
CA ILE A 166 -4.70 9.04 3.92
C ILE A 166 -4.74 10.48 4.47
N ILE A 167 -5.17 10.66 5.73
CA ILE A 167 -5.25 11.98 6.38
C ILE A 167 -3.89 12.42 6.95
N GLY A 168 -3.02 11.47 7.32
CA GLY A 168 -1.70 11.73 7.87
C GLY A 168 -0.78 12.46 6.89
N GLU A 169 -0.82 12.09 5.61
CA GLU A 169 0.01 12.67 4.53
C GLU A 169 -0.35 14.12 4.17
N PHE A 170 -1.51 14.60 4.61
CA PHE A 170 -2.02 15.94 4.32
C PHE A 170 -1.50 17.00 5.30
N ASP A 171 -0.91 18.08 4.76
CA ASP A 171 -0.57 19.29 5.53
C ASP A 171 -1.74 20.27 5.58
N ILE A 172 -2.34 20.41 6.76
CA ILE A 172 -3.49 21.27 7.02
C ILE A 172 -3.16 22.77 7.01
N GLN A 173 -1.88 23.15 7.09
CA GLN A 173 -1.48 24.55 7.07
C GLN A 173 -1.52 25.14 5.66
N LYS A 174 -1.42 24.29 4.63
CA LYS A 174 -1.43 24.69 3.22
C LYS A 174 -2.25 23.71 2.37
N PRO A 175 -3.56 23.54 2.63
CA PRO A 175 -4.40 22.73 1.77
C PRO A 175 -4.45 23.34 0.38
N SER A 176 -4.04 22.58 -0.63
CA SER A 176 -4.45 22.87 -2.01
C SER A 176 -5.79 22.19 -2.28
N GLU A 177 -6.64 22.82 -3.10
CA GLU A 177 -7.91 22.22 -3.53
C GLU A 177 -7.72 20.81 -4.12
N ASN A 178 -6.69 20.63 -4.96
CA ASN A 178 -6.38 19.31 -5.53
C ASN A 178 -6.06 18.28 -4.44
N THR A 179 -5.29 18.67 -3.43
CA THR A 179 -4.97 17.78 -2.30
C THR A 179 -6.23 17.40 -1.52
N LEU A 180 -7.12 18.35 -1.25
CA LEU A 180 -8.37 18.07 -0.54
C LEU A 180 -9.29 17.14 -1.35
N ARG A 181 -9.40 17.35 -2.68
CA ARG A 181 -10.14 16.45 -3.57
C ARG A 181 -9.56 15.04 -3.59
N ASP A 182 -8.24 14.91 -3.69
CA ASP A 182 -7.58 13.61 -3.72
C ASP A 182 -7.74 12.86 -2.39
N VAL A 183 -7.59 13.55 -1.26
CA VAL A 183 -7.77 12.96 0.07
C VAL A 183 -9.22 12.53 0.28
N PHE A 184 -10.19 13.37 -0.10
CA PHE A 184 -11.61 13.01 -0.02
C PHE A 184 -11.92 11.76 -0.85
N ARG A 185 -11.47 11.71 -2.10
CA ARG A 185 -11.66 10.54 -2.98
C ARG A 185 -11.05 9.27 -2.38
N LYS A 186 -9.84 9.36 -1.83
CA LYS A 186 -9.21 8.21 -1.15
C LYS A 186 -10.02 7.73 0.05
N LEU A 187 -10.55 8.65 0.87
CA LEU A 187 -11.41 8.31 2.00
C LEU A 187 -12.73 7.66 1.56
N GLU A 188 -13.34 8.17 0.48
CA GLU A 188 -14.56 7.60 -0.09
C GLU A 188 -14.34 6.16 -0.55
N ILE A 189 -13.23 5.89 -1.24
CA ILE A 189 -12.85 4.53 -1.64
C ILE A 189 -12.59 3.66 -0.41
N ALA A 190 -11.84 4.17 0.58
CA ALA A 190 -11.51 3.42 1.80
C ALA A 190 -12.76 2.97 2.58
N CYS A 191 -13.81 3.79 2.61
CA CYS A 191 -15.06 3.46 3.30
C CYS A 191 -16.13 2.82 2.39
N SER A 192 -15.83 2.56 1.11
CA SER A 192 -16.78 2.01 0.12
C SER A 192 -17.38 0.65 0.51
N ILE A 193 -16.69 -0.13 1.34
CA ILE A 193 -17.18 -1.38 1.91
C ILE A 193 -18.47 -1.19 2.76
N HIS A 194 -18.69 0.02 3.28
CA HIS A 194 -19.88 0.36 4.04
C HIS A 194 -20.94 0.94 3.11
N LYS A 195 -22.10 0.27 3.03
CA LYS A 195 -23.16 0.63 2.07
C LYS A 195 -23.90 1.93 2.40
N MET A 196 -23.96 2.31 3.67
CA MET A 196 -24.69 3.49 4.13
C MET A 196 -23.73 4.58 4.61
N ASP A 197 -24.00 5.83 4.26
CA ASP A 197 -23.14 6.97 4.64
C ASP A 197 -23.05 7.17 6.15
N ALA A 198 -24.11 6.86 6.91
CA ALA A 198 -24.05 6.84 8.37
C ALA A 198 -23.03 5.80 8.88
N SER A 199 -23.00 4.60 8.30
CA SER A 199 -22.03 3.56 8.66
C SER A 199 -20.61 3.93 8.27
N LYS A 200 -20.42 4.56 7.08
CA LYS A 200 -19.13 5.12 6.66
C LYS A 200 -18.63 6.16 7.65
N ALA A 201 -19.51 7.08 8.08
CA ALA A 201 -19.19 8.14 9.02
C ALA A 201 -18.74 7.61 10.39
N THR A 202 -19.49 6.66 10.97
CA THR A 202 -19.11 6.01 12.24
C THR A 202 -17.76 5.32 12.12
N TRP A 203 -17.57 4.51 11.06
CA TRP A 203 -16.32 3.79 10.84
C TRP A 203 -15.12 4.73 10.67
N LEU A 204 -15.25 5.80 9.87
CA LEU A 204 -14.19 6.78 9.68
C LEU A 204 -13.76 7.40 11.01
N LEU A 205 -14.71 7.76 11.88
CA LEU A 205 -14.40 8.34 13.20
C LEU A 205 -13.76 7.34 14.16
N GLU A 206 -14.17 6.07 14.12
CA GLU A 206 -13.51 5.00 14.88
C GLU A 206 -12.06 4.80 14.43
N GLN A 207 -11.82 4.81 13.11
CA GLN A 207 -10.48 4.70 12.55
C GLN A 207 -9.63 5.95 12.80
N LEU A 208 -10.24 7.14 12.90
CA LEU A 208 -9.55 8.42 13.03
C LEU A 208 -9.60 8.96 14.47
N SER A 209 -9.39 8.08 15.45
CA SER A 209 -9.27 8.49 16.85
C SER A 209 -8.03 9.36 17.11
N GLY A 210 -8.25 10.58 17.59
CA GLY A 210 -7.19 11.54 17.94
C GLY A 210 -7.46 12.94 17.41
N SER A 211 -7.15 13.96 18.21
CA SER A 211 -7.56 15.36 17.96
C SER A 211 -7.11 15.90 16.59
N SER A 212 -5.87 15.63 16.19
CA SER A 212 -5.35 16.09 14.89
C SER A 212 -6.08 15.45 13.70
N TYR A 213 -6.45 14.17 13.79
CA TYR A 213 -7.17 13.47 12.72
C TYR A 213 -8.62 13.93 12.61
N GLU A 214 -9.29 14.14 13.75
CA GLU A 214 -10.65 14.67 13.82
C GLU A 214 -10.75 16.06 13.18
N TYR A 215 -9.78 16.96 13.46
CA TYR A 215 -9.75 18.30 12.87
C TYR A 215 -9.47 18.26 11.36
N LYS A 216 -8.51 17.43 10.91
CA LYS A 216 -8.27 17.25 9.47
C LYS A 216 -9.49 16.68 8.75
N LEU A 217 -10.16 15.70 9.35
CA LEU A 217 -11.40 15.13 8.81
C LEU A 217 -12.49 16.20 8.70
N PHE A 218 -12.66 17.04 9.73
CA PHE A 218 -13.57 18.18 9.67
C PHE A 218 -13.25 19.11 8.50
N THR A 219 -12.00 19.53 8.33
CA THR A 219 -11.59 20.45 7.26
C THR A 219 -11.91 19.88 5.88
N ILE A 220 -11.62 18.60 5.64
CA ILE A 220 -11.92 17.94 4.35
C ILE A 220 -13.43 17.92 4.08
N MET A 221 -14.24 17.51 5.05
CA MET A 221 -15.69 17.36 4.88
C MET A 221 -16.39 18.73 4.78
N HIS A 222 -15.99 19.69 5.60
CA HIS A 222 -16.52 21.05 5.57
C HIS A 222 -16.16 21.74 4.25
N TRP A 223 -14.92 21.58 3.78
CA TRP A 223 -14.51 22.08 2.47
C TRP A 223 -15.38 21.48 1.36
N TRP A 224 -15.65 20.17 1.37
CA TRP A 224 -16.49 19.54 0.34
C TRP A 224 -17.90 20.14 0.30
N LEU A 225 -18.53 20.35 1.46
CA LEU A 225 -19.85 20.97 1.54
C LEU A 225 -19.89 22.39 0.99
N THR A 226 -18.79 23.16 1.06
CA THR A 226 -18.77 24.50 0.45
C THR A 226 -18.87 24.49 -1.08
N TYR A 227 -18.61 23.35 -1.74
CA TYR A 227 -18.76 23.17 -3.19
C TYR A 227 -20.02 22.39 -3.57
N ASP A 228 -20.45 21.47 -2.70
CA ASP A 228 -21.61 20.61 -2.91
C ASP A 228 -22.37 20.43 -1.59
N ASP A 229 -23.30 21.35 -1.33
CA ASP A 229 -24.12 21.37 -0.10
C ASP A 229 -24.97 20.09 0.06
N ASP A 230 -25.29 19.42 -1.05
CA ASP A 230 -26.12 18.21 -1.09
C ASP A 230 -25.31 16.91 -0.90
N ALA A 231 -23.98 17.01 -0.72
CA ALA A 231 -23.14 15.84 -0.52
C ALA A 231 -23.50 15.09 0.78
N THR A 232 -23.96 13.84 0.63
CA THR A 232 -24.53 13.04 1.73
C THR A 232 -23.48 12.53 2.72
N LEU A 233 -22.32 12.05 2.21
CA LEU A 233 -21.24 11.52 3.05
C LEU A 233 -20.59 12.60 3.92
N PRO A 234 -20.16 13.78 3.40
CA PRO A 234 -19.64 14.85 4.24
C PRO A 234 -20.63 15.30 5.34
N ASN A 235 -21.91 15.45 4.99
CA ASN A 235 -22.96 15.76 5.96
C ASN A 235 -23.10 14.68 7.05
N ALA A 236 -23.05 13.40 6.68
CA ALA A 236 -23.09 12.30 7.65
C ALA A 236 -21.87 12.31 8.59
N VAL A 237 -20.67 12.54 8.04
CA VAL A 237 -19.42 12.60 8.83
C VAL A 237 -19.44 13.77 9.80
N LEU A 238 -19.84 14.98 9.38
CA LEU A 238 -19.91 16.14 10.26
C LEU A 238 -20.95 15.97 11.37
N ASN A 239 -22.09 15.34 11.07
CA ASN A 239 -23.11 15.03 12.07
C ASN A 239 -22.61 14.02 13.12
N GLU A 240 -21.94 12.95 12.69
CA GLU A 240 -21.38 11.96 13.61
C GLU A 240 -20.21 12.56 14.41
N LEU A 241 -19.38 13.41 13.79
CA LEU A 241 -18.30 14.12 14.46
C LEU A 241 -18.84 15.05 15.56
N ARG A 242 -19.94 15.76 15.30
CA ARG A 242 -20.66 16.54 16.33
C ARG A 242 -21.07 15.67 17.51
N VAL A 243 -21.70 14.53 17.26
CA VAL A 243 -22.15 13.61 18.31
C VAL A 243 -20.95 13.06 19.10
N HIS A 244 -19.87 12.69 18.40
CA HIS A 244 -18.64 12.17 18.98
C HIS A 244 -17.96 13.20 19.90
N LEU A 245 -17.80 14.43 19.44
CA LEU A 245 -17.16 15.52 20.21
C LEU A 245 -18.01 15.94 21.42
N ARG A 246 -19.34 15.96 21.31
CA ARG A 246 -20.24 16.26 22.44
C ARG A 246 -20.09 15.26 23.58
N LYS A 247 -19.91 13.97 23.27
CA LYS A 247 -19.66 12.90 24.27
C LYS A 247 -18.34 13.08 25.02
N SER A 248 -17.44 13.96 24.56
CA SER A 248 -16.12 14.22 25.12
C SER A 248 -15.87 15.71 25.39
N THR A 249 -16.79 16.39 26.09
CA THR A 249 -16.83 17.85 26.29
C THR A 249 -15.55 18.43 26.91
N ARG A 250 -14.92 17.69 27.84
CA ARG A 250 -13.65 18.10 28.49
C ARG A 250 -12.43 17.93 27.57
N SER A 251 -12.52 17.11 26.52
CA SER A 251 -11.47 16.97 25.52
C SER A 251 -11.65 17.97 24.38
N ALA A 252 -12.88 18.27 23.94
CA ALA A 252 -13.13 19.26 22.89
C ALA A 252 -12.52 20.65 23.21
N MET A 253 -12.73 21.19 24.43
CA MET A 253 -12.17 22.50 24.82
C MET A 253 -10.64 22.50 25.01
N ASN A 254 -10.04 21.43 25.56
CA ASN A 254 -8.58 21.32 25.67
C ASN A 254 -7.92 21.11 24.30
N ARG A 255 -8.57 20.37 23.39
CA ARG A 255 -8.11 20.09 22.01
C ARG A 255 -8.11 21.35 21.15
N VAL A 256 -9.17 22.15 21.24
CA VAL A 256 -9.28 23.46 20.60
C VAL A 256 -8.16 24.41 21.05
N ARG A 257 -7.80 24.37 22.33
CA ARG A 257 -6.72 25.17 22.90
C ARG A 257 -5.34 24.71 22.41
N ASP A 258 -5.11 23.41 22.34
CA ASP A 258 -3.82 22.85 21.94
C ASP A 258 -3.58 23.03 20.41
N ASP A 259 -4.62 22.87 19.58
CA ASP A 259 -4.55 23.09 18.13
C ASP A 259 -4.43 24.59 17.77
N SER A 260 -5.11 25.48 18.51
CA SER A 260 -4.96 26.94 18.33
C SER A 260 -3.58 27.42 18.74
N GLN A 261 -2.96 26.84 19.77
CA GLN A 261 -1.57 27.12 20.11
C GLN A 261 -0.61 26.68 18.99
N GLN A 262 -0.78 25.49 18.40
CA GLN A 262 0.07 25.07 17.28
C GLN A 262 -0.11 25.94 16.02
N LEU A 263 -1.34 26.35 15.72
CA LEU A 263 -1.64 27.26 14.60
C LEU A 263 -1.09 28.69 14.80
N LEU A 264 -0.99 29.15 16.05
CA LEU A 264 -0.45 30.47 16.40
C LEU A 264 1.08 30.48 16.60
N LEU A 265 1.68 29.31 16.88
CA LEU A 265 3.12 29.16 17.15
C LEU A 265 3.95 28.80 15.90
N GLY A 266 3.31 28.53 14.75
CA GLY A 266 3.99 28.35 13.46
C GLY A 266 4.48 29.69 12.89
N ASP A 267 5.73 30.05 13.22
CA ASP A 267 6.60 31.11 12.69
C ASP A 267 5.98 32.23 11.81
N ASN A 268 6.15 33.47 12.29
CA ASN A 268 5.91 34.75 11.62
C ASN A 268 4.45 35.13 11.35
N THR A 269 3.81 35.62 12.42
CA THR A 269 2.55 36.39 12.43
C THR A 269 2.50 37.57 11.44
N ALA A 270 3.65 38.05 10.93
CA ALA A 270 3.71 39.11 9.93
C ALA A 270 3.52 38.65 8.47
N ALA A 271 3.80 37.38 8.13
CA ALA A 271 3.67 36.86 6.76
C ALA A 271 2.31 36.17 6.50
N LEU A 272 1.61 35.79 7.56
CA LEU A 272 0.32 35.09 7.52
C LEU A 272 -0.90 35.99 7.23
N ASN A 273 -0.73 37.32 7.32
CA ASN A 273 -1.81 38.28 7.08
C ASN A 273 -2.12 38.51 5.59
N ASP A 274 -1.16 38.26 4.69
CA ASP A 274 -1.22 38.88 3.36
C ASP A 274 -1.71 37.98 2.21
N LYS A 275 -1.98 36.68 2.42
CA LYS A 275 -2.56 35.81 1.39
C LYS A 275 -3.29 34.61 2.02
N PHE A 276 -4.60 34.74 2.24
CA PHE A 276 -5.57 33.63 2.41
C PHE A 276 -5.47 32.65 3.60
N GLY A 277 -4.41 32.63 4.43
CA GLY A 277 -4.23 31.58 5.45
C GLY A 277 -5.03 31.74 6.76
N LEU A 278 -4.74 32.77 7.57
CA LEU A 278 -5.28 32.84 8.94
C LEU A 278 -6.78 33.10 9.03
N LYS A 279 -7.36 33.91 8.13
CA LYS A 279 -8.82 34.14 8.13
C LYS A 279 -9.59 32.88 7.77
N SER A 280 -9.15 32.14 6.75
CA SER A 280 -9.79 30.87 6.34
C SER A 280 -9.72 29.84 7.46
N ILE A 281 -8.53 29.67 8.05
CA ILE A 281 -8.31 28.77 9.19
C ILE A 281 -9.16 29.20 10.39
N TYR A 282 -9.26 30.50 10.68
CA TYR A 282 -10.10 31.01 11.77
C TYR A 282 -11.60 30.79 11.51
N HIS A 283 -12.05 30.92 10.25
CA HIS A 283 -13.44 30.62 9.85
C HIS A 283 -13.75 29.12 9.97
N GLU A 284 -12.86 28.25 9.49
CA GLU A 284 -12.96 26.79 9.67
C GLU A 284 -12.91 26.40 11.14
N TRP A 285 -12.03 27.01 11.92
CA TRP A 285 -11.95 26.81 13.36
C TRP A 285 -13.24 27.22 14.07
N LYS A 286 -13.84 28.37 13.69
CA LYS A 286 -15.13 28.80 14.23
C LYS A 286 -16.25 27.84 13.83
N ALA A 287 -16.22 27.29 12.62
CA ALA A 287 -17.18 26.30 12.16
C ALA A 287 -17.02 24.97 12.93
N PHE A 288 -15.78 24.51 13.15
CA PHE A 288 -15.48 23.36 13.99
C PHE A 288 -15.98 23.56 15.42
N MET A 289 -15.78 24.75 15.98
CA MET A 289 -16.29 25.11 17.31
C MET A 289 -17.81 25.08 17.39
N LYS A 290 -18.52 25.50 16.34
CA LYS A 290 -19.98 25.35 16.29
C LYS A 290 -20.39 23.88 16.31
N VAL A 291 -19.72 23.04 15.52
CA VAL A 291 -19.95 21.59 15.49
C VAL A 291 -19.65 20.95 16.85
N ALA A 292 -18.60 21.40 17.55
CA ALA A 292 -18.20 20.85 18.84
C ALA A 292 -19.03 21.35 20.03
N LEU A 293 -19.56 22.58 19.98
CA LEU A 293 -20.12 23.29 21.15
C LEU A 293 -21.57 23.76 21.02
N GLN A 294 -22.22 23.71 19.86
CA GLN A 294 -23.63 24.11 19.81
C GLN A 294 -24.47 23.13 20.63
N ASP A 295 -25.09 23.61 21.69
CA ASP A 295 -26.25 23.00 22.32
C ASP A 295 -27.46 23.16 21.37
N ASP A 296 -28.20 22.08 21.16
CA ASP A 296 -29.52 22.20 20.53
C ASP A 296 -30.45 22.83 21.58
N VAL A 297 -30.78 24.11 21.38
CA VAL A 297 -31.94 24.76 22.02
C VAL A 297 -33.18 24.44 21.21
#